data_AF-A0A3B9INR0-F1
#
_entry.id   AF-A0A3B9INR0-F1
#
_cell.length_a   1.000
_cell.length_b   1.000
_cell.length_c   1.000
_cell.angle_alpha   90.00
_cell.angle_beta   90.00
_cell.angle_gamma   90.00
#
_symmetry.space_group_name_H-M   'P 1'
#
loop_
_entity.id
_entity.type
_entity.pdbx_description
1 polymer ?
#
loop_
_entity_poly.entity_id
_entity_poly.type
_entity_poly.pdbx_seq_one_letter_code
_entity_poly.pdbx_strand_id
1 'polypeptide(L)'
;MTLIDLPVSDAMARPAAEAPPPAPSPMAAAGLPPPHAVAVCLHAGPDRLNGRLVWDAGGGWSFVAAGGHLPEDVAGRLADPATAVAVEPGVDRRAIRRRRLGPLRLGCLSVETARGIVRLDAAIPAPVVDQLPRPAEALPAMLDGRSLNRRRLPALVTAIGPYEAVAEVTGPAALLVPGTLMTLTVVRPWADPFRLRSRIVAVESGTETVRVLLRMADPAAIDRAAVLAACTAPGFGIQALWTHGLKPRGLMRHLRVVPAAGAADMVTARALRRDANQFYGRRPEARDPADWADRLDGSSILFLAYLGDKPIATARLVVNGGDRSLSELQAQVPVPDTFWEGGFVEVSRLVVHPDFRGNRIR
;
A
#
# COMPACT_ATOMS: atom_id res chain seq x y z
N MET A 1 20.58 52.43 17.88
CA MET A 1 19.31 53.17 17.72
C MET A 1 19.35 53.76 16.33
N THR A 2 18.69 53.09 15.39
CA THR A 2 18.64 53.47 13.97
C THR A 2 17.29 52.97 13.48
N LEU A 3 16.38 53.91 13.27
CA LEU A 3 15.09 53.77 12.61
C LEU A 3 15.31 53.62 11.11
N ILE A 4 14.77 52.59 10.47
CA ILE A 4 14.46 52.59 9.02
C ILE A 4 13.19 51.75 8.76
N ASP A 5 12.11 52.48 8.50
CA ASP A 5 11.07 52.35 7.46
C ASP A 5 10.39 51.01 7.13
N LEU A 6 9.08 51.03 7.37
CA LEU A 6 8.05 50.23 6.70
C LEU A 6 7.84 50.74 5.26
N PRO A 7 7.60 49.87 4.27
CA PRO A 7 6.92 50.26 3.04
C PRO A 7 5.41 50.01 3.14
N VAL A 8 4.71 51.04 2.65
CA VAL A 8 3.29 51.15 2.32
C VAL A 8 2.94 50.23 1.16
N SER A 9 1.71 49.72 1.20
CA SER A 9 1.04 48.90 0.20
C SER A 9 1.03 49.53 -1.20
N ASP A 10 1.43 48.75 -2.20
CA ASP A 10 0.99 48.96 -3.59
C ASP A 10 0.23 47.72 -4.06
N ALA A 11 -1.06 47.93 -4.32
CA ALA A 11 -1.97 46.96 -4.89
C ALA A 11 -1.60 46.72 -6.36
N MET A 12 -0.94 45.59 -6.65
CA MET A 12 -0.79 45.11 -8.02
C MET A 12 -2.07 44.40 -8.49
N ALA A 13 -2.52 44.82 -9.66
CA ALA A 13 -3.70 44.36 -10.36
C ALA A 13 -3.78 42.84 -10.51
N ARG A 14 -4.96 42.28 -10.21
CA ARG A 14 -5.32 40.90 -10.55
C ARG A 14 -5.35 40.74 -12.07
N PRO A 15 -4.66 39.75 -12.66
CA PRO A 15 -4.93 39.37 -14.05
C PRO A 15 -6.35 38.79 -14.13
N ALA A 16 -7.06 39.15 -15.20
CA ALA A 16 -8.39 38.66 -15.51
C ALA A 16 -8.40 37.12 -15.56
N ALA A 17 -9.42 36.52 -14.96
CA ALA A 17 -9.62 35.08 -15.00
C ALA A 17 -9.76 34.62 -16.45
N GLU A 18 -8.80 33.81 -16.92
CA GLU A 18 -8.99 33.01 -18.13
C GLU A 18 -10.19 32.09 -17.94
N ALA A 19 -11.08 32.07 -18.92
CA ALA A 19 -12.25 31.19 -18.93
C ALA A 19 -11.82 29.73 -18.75
N PRO A 20 -12.57 28.93 -17.97
CA PRO A 20 -12.27 27.51 -17.82
C PRO A 20 -12.23 26.85 -19.21
N PRO A 21 -11.27 25.93 -19.45
CA PRO A 21 -11.23 25.19 -20.70
C PRO A 21 -12.56 24.49 -20.93
N PRO A 22 -13.04 24.37 -22.18
CA PRO A 22 -14.29 23.69 -22.46
C PRO A 22 -14.25 22.29 -21.87
N ALA A 23 -15.37 21.88 -21.25
CA ALA A 23 -15.53 20.55 -20.69
C ALA A 23 -15.07 19.49 -21.71
N PRO A 24 -14.31 18.47 -21.28
CA PRO A 24 -13.85 17.42 -22.18
C PRO A 24 -15.06 16.80 -22.88
N SER A 25 -15.06 16.85 -24.21
CA SER A 25 -16.00 16.11 -25.02
C SER A 25 -15.95 14.62 -24.67
N PRO A 26 -17.07 13.88 -24.73
CA PRO A 26 -17.06 12.44 -24.57
C PRO A 26 -16.04 11.85 -25.55
N MET A 27 -15.05 11.13 -25.01
CA MET A 27 -13.95 10.52 -25.75
C MET A 27 -14.44 9.93 -27.08
N ALA A 28 -14.12 10.59 -28.17
CA ALA A 28 -14.15 9.98 -29.49
C ALA A 28 -13.22 8.75 -29.46
N ALA A 29 -13.76 7.60 -29.84
CA ALA A 29 -13.09 6.31 -29.90
C ALA A 29 -12.01 6.25 -31.01
N ALA A 30 -11.00 7.12 -30.94
CA ALA A 30 -9.88 7.16 -31.86
C ALA A 30 -8.60 6.77 -31.11
N GLY A 31 -8.06 5.57 -31.41
CA GLY A 31 -6.76 5.13 -30.92
C GLY A 31 -6.76 3.93 -29.97
N LEU A 32 -7.82 3.10 -29.93
CA LEU A 32 -7.74 1.81 -29.24
C LEU A 32 -6.52 1.05 -29.78
N PRO A 33 -5.54 0.66 -28.93
CA PRO A 33 -4.43 -0.16 -29.40
C PRO A 33 -5.00 -1.42 -30.04
N PRO A 34 -4.33 -2.00 -31.06
CA PRO A 34 -4.74 -3.29 -31.61
C PRO A 34 -4.94 -4.28 -30.45
N PRO A 35 -5.96 -5.15 -30.51
CA PRO A 35 -6.28 -6.04 -29.41
C PRO A 35 -5.01 -6.78 -28.98
N HIS A 36 -4.56 -6.47 -27.77
CA HIS A 36 -3.33 -7.02 -27.24
C HIS A 36 -3.59 -8.49 -26.91
N ALA A 37 -3.29 -9.35 -27.88
CA ALA A 37 -3.57 -10.78 -27.80
C ALA A 37 -2.34 -11.49 -27.24
N VAL A 38 -2.44 -12.02 -26.02
CA VAL A 38 -1.35 -12.75 -25.38
C VAL A 38 -1.52 -14.24 -25.61
N ALA A 39 -0.50 -14.89 -26.18
CA ALA A 39 -0.52 -16.35 -26.30
C ALA A 39 -0.60 -17.01 -24.92
N VAL A 40 -1.55 -17.91 -24.73
CA VAL A 40 -1.77 -18.63 -23.46
C VAL A 40 -2.06 -20.11 -23.71
N CYS A 41 -1.86 -20.90 -22.66
CA CYS A 41 -2.45 -22.23 -22.54
C CYS A 41 -3.62 -22.16 -21.56
N LEU A 42 -4.82 -22.49 -22.03
CA LEU A 42 -5.99 -22.73 -21.18
C LEU A 42 -5.96 -24.17 -20.69
N HIS A 43 -6.22 -24.35 -19.41
CA HIS A 43 -6.42 -25.64 -18.76
C HIS A 43 -7.90 -25.77 -18.42
N ALA A 44 -8.53 -26.86 -18.87
CA ALA A 44 -9.90 -27.22 -18.55
C ALA A 44 -9.87 -28.64 -17.95
N GLY A 45 -9.84 -28.74 -16.63
CA GLY A 45 -9.52 -30.01 -15.97
C GLY A 45 -8.14 -30.55 -16.43
N PRO A 46 -8.06 -31.78 -16.98
CA PRO A 46 -6.80 -32.35 -17.47
C PRO A 46 -6.37 -31.83 -18.86
N ASP A 47 -7.27 -31.22 -19.64
CA ASP A 47 -6.95 -30.82 -21.01
C ASP A 47 -6.21 -29.51 -21.08
N ARG A 48 -5.55 -29.32 -22.22
CA ARG A 48 -4.74 -28.14 -22.50
C ARG A 48 -5.03 -27.65 -23.90
N LEU A 49 -5.52 -26.42 -23.99
CA LEU A 49 -5.79 -25.75 -25.25
C LEU A 49 -4.83 -24.58 -25.43
N ASN A 50 -4.22 -24.49 -26.61
CA ASN A 50 -3.43 -23.33 -26.98
C ASN A 50 -4.33 -22.28 -27.63
N GLY A 51 -4.08 -21.02 -27.33
CA GLY A 51 -4.86 -19.92 -27.87
C GLY A 51 -4.31 -18.58 -27.43
N ARG A 52 -5.19 -17.58 -27.39
CA ARG A 52 -4.84 -16.22 -26.99
C ARG A 52 -5.86 -15.67 -26.00
N LEU A 53 -5.39 -14.91 -25.01
CA LEU A 53 -6.25 -14.03 -24.22
C LEU A 53 -6.41 -12.72 -24.96
N VAL A 54 -7.65 -12.28 -25.08
CA VAL A 54 -8.05 -11.03 -25.72
C VAL A 54 -8.99 -10.30 -24.77
N TRP A 55 -8.78 -9.00 -24.61
CA TRP A 55 -9.72 -8.13 -23.91
C TRP A 55 -10.93 -7.89 -24.80
N ASP A 56 -12.12 -8.25 -24.32
CA ASP A 56 -13.35 -8.11 -25.08
C ASP A 56 -13.94 -6.68 -24.98
N ALA A 57 -14.86 -6.37 -25.89
CA ALA A 57 -15.55 -5.08 -25.90
C ALA A 57 -16.51 -4.90 -24.69
N GLY A 58 -16.84 -5.98 -23.99
CA GLY A 58 -17.67 -5.97 -22.78
C GLY A 58 -16.89 -5.66 -21.50
N GLY A 59 -15.57 -5.46 -21.59
CA GLY A 59 -14.73 -5.15 -20.44
C GLY A 59 -14.24 -6.39 -19.68
N GLY A 60 -14.17 -7.54 -20.34
CA GLY A 60 -13.72 -8.82 -19.78
C GLY A 60 -12.56 -9.47 -20.54
N TRP A 61 -12.10 -10.60 -20.01
CA TRP A 61 -11.07 -11.42 -20.65
C TRP A 61 -11.68 -12.65 -21.32
N SER A 62 -11.39 -12.80 -22.61
CA SER A 62 -11.82 -13.94 -23.41
C SER A 62 -10.61 -14.73 -23.89
N PHE A 63 -10.63 -16.05 -23.68
CA PHE A 63 -9.75 -16.98 -24.36
C PHE A 63 -10.30 -17.29 -25.75
N VAL A 64 -9.44 -17.25 -26.77
CA VAL A 64 -9.75 -17.65 -28.15
C VAL A 64 -8.84 -18.80 -28.54
N ALA A 65 -9.42 -19.97 -28.82
CA ALA A 65 -8.69 -21.16 -29.22
C ALA A 65 -7.98 -20.97 -30.57
N ALA A 66 -6.76 -21.48 -30.70
CA ALA A 66 -5.97 -21.33 -31.92
C ALA A 66 -6.61 -21.98 -33.16
N GLY A 67 -7.42 -23.01 -32.97
CA GLY A 67 -8.15 -23.71 -34.05
C GLY A 67 -9.49 -23.08 -34.42
N GLY A 68 -9.90 -21.97 -33.81
CA GLY A 68 -11.18 -21.30 -34.09
C GLY A 68 -12.43 -22.04 -33.61
N HIS A 69 -12.28 -23.18 -32.93
CA HIS A 69 -13.34 -23.97 -32.32
C HIS A 69 -12.82 -24.66 -31.06
N LEU A 70 -13.73 -25.07 -30.16
CA LEU A 70 -13.39 -25.95 -29.03
C LEU A 70 -13.65 -27.42 -29.41
N PRO A 71 -12.73 -28.34 -29.08
CA PRO A 71 -13.02 -29.78 -29.14
C PRO A 71 -14.27 -30.14 -28.34
N GLU A 72 -15.11 -31.05 -28.83
CA GLU A 72 -16.40 -31.40 -28.22
C GLU A 72 -16.27 -31.88 -26.77
N ASP A 73 -15.22 -32.66 -26.49
CA ASP A 73 -14.91 -33.19 -25.15
C ASP A 73 -14.52 -32.08 -24.16
N VAL A 74 -13.84 -31.04 -24.63
CA VAL A 74 -13.48 -29.87 -23.81
C VAL A 74 -14.69 -28.95 -23.64
N ALA A 75 -15.49 -28.76 -24.68
CA ALA A 75 -16.71 -27.98 -24.63
C ALA A 75 -17.72 -28.58 -23.64
N GLY A 76 -17.93 -29.91 -23.69
CA GLY A 76 -18.79 -30.62 -22.75
C GLY A 76 -18.32 -30.50 -21.30
N ARG A 77 -17.01 -30.48 -21.06
CA ARG A 77 -16.45 -30.23 -19.71
C ARG A 77 -16.63 -28.79 -19.25
N LEU A 78 -16.37 -27.81 -20.09
CA LEU A 78 -16.53 -26.40 -19.74
C LEU A 78 -17.99 -25.99 -19.52
N ALA A 79 -18.95 -26.81 -19.96
CA ALA A 79 -20.36 -26.64 -19.63
C ALA A 79 -20.68 -27.00 -18.16
N ASP A 80 -19.84 -27.80 -17.50
CA ASP A 80 -19.93 -28.05 -16.06
C ASP A 80 -19.29 -26.88 -15.28
N PRO A 81 -20.05 -26.13 -14.47
CA PRO A 81 -19.51 -25.04 -13.66
C PRO A 81 -18.49 -25.48 -12.61
N ALA A 82 -18.44 -26.78 -12.26
CA ALA A 82 -17.43 -27.33 -11.37
C ALA A 82 -16.07 -27.54 -12.06
N THR A 83 -16.02 -27.47 -13.40
CA THR A 83 -14.77 -27.63 -14.14
C THR A 83 -13.80 -26.51 -13.81
N ALA A 84 -12.66 -26.90 -13.23
CA ALA A 84 -11.59 -25.96 -12.93
C ALA A 84 -10.99 -25.41 -14.23
N VAL A 85 -11.07 -24.10 -14.40
CA VAL A 85 -10.43 -23.37 -15.50
C VAL A 85 -9.19 -22.65 -15.00
N ALA A 86 -8.10 -22.74 -15.76
CA ALA A 86 -6.89 -21.99 -15.45
C ALA A 86 -6.11 -21.55 -16.69
N VAL A 87 -5.33 -20.48 -16.56
CA VAL A 87 -4.53 -19.91 -17.66
C VAL A 87 -3.03 -19.87 -17.32
N GLU A 88 -2.20 -20.24 -18.29
CA GLU A 88 -0.74 -20.14 -18.26
C GLU A 88 -0.27 -19.22 -19.40
N PRO A 89 0.05 -17.94 -19.14
CA PRO A 89 0.55 -17.04 -20.19
C PRO A 89 1.92 -17.44 -20.73
N GLY A 90 2.05 -17.47 -22.05
CA GLY A 90 3.28 -17.87 -22.74
C GLY A 90 4.46 -16.93 -22.48
N VAL A 91 4.19 -15.63 -22.34
CA VAL A 91 5.22 -14.58 -22.18
C VAL A 91 6.10 -14.75 -20.93
N ASP A 92 5.53 -15.34 -19.87
CA ASP A 92 6.19 -15.55 -18.58
C ASP A 92 6.35 -17.03 -18.21
N ARG A 93 6.03 -17.95 -19.12
CA ARG A 93 5.97 -19.40 -18.87
C ARG A 93 7.20 -19.93 -18.13
N ARG A 94 8.39 -19.57 -18.59
CA ARG A 94 9.66 -19.99 -17.97
C ARG A 94 9.82 -19.42 -16.56
N ALA A 95 9.43 -18.17 -16.34
CA ALA A 95 9.54 -17.48 -15.06
C ALA A 95 8.52 -17.99 -14.04
N ILE A 96 7.30 -18.28 -14.49
CA ILE A 96 6.22 -18.92 -13.73
C ILE A 96 6.66 -20.32 -13.26
N ARG A 97 7.14 -21.17 -14.18
CA ARG A 97 7.64 -22.52 -13.86
C ARG A 97 8.80 -22.52 -12.87
N ARG A 98 9.80 -21.64 -13.08
CA ARG A 98 10.95 -21.51 -12.16
C ARG A 98 10.54 -21.18 -10.74
N ARG A 99 9.45 -20.43 -10.57
CA ARG A 99 8.89 -20.05 -9.27
C ARG A 99 7.86 -21.04 -8.74
N ARG A 100 7.60 -22.13 -9.47
CA ARG A 100 6.57 -23.14 -9.14
C ARG A 100 5.18 -22.51 -8.96
N LEU A 101 4.91 -21.43 -9.68
CA LEU A 101 3.59 -20.83 -9.76
C LEU A 101 2.77 -21.70 -10.72
N GLY A 102 1.70 -22.33 -10.23
CA GLY A 102 0.80 -23.10 -11.10
C GLY A 102 0.04 -22.19 -12.09
N PRO A 103 -0.72 -22.77 -13.03
CA PRO A 103 -1.68 -22.00 -13.84
C PRO A 103 -2.60 -21.13 -12.95
N LEU A 104 -2.98 -19.94 -13.41
CA LEU A 104 -3.88 -19.07 -12.66
C LEU A 104 -5.29 -19.60 -12.81
N ARG A 105 -5.92 -20.02 -11.71
CA ARG A 105 -7.33 -20.41 -11.71
C ARG A 105 -8.22 -19.19 -11.91
N LEU A 106 -9.20 -19.31 -12.79
CA LEU A 106 -10.20 -18.29 -13.11
C LEU A 106 -11.57 -18.98 -13.21
N GLY A 107 -12.65 -18.21 -13.02
CA GLY A 107 -13.99 -18.71 -13.30
C GLY A 107 -14.24 -18.78 -14.81
N CYS A 108 -15.22 -19.60 -15.20
CA CYS A 108 -15.75 -19.62 -16.57
C CYS A 108 -17.13 -18.97 -16.56
N LEU A 109 -17.29 -17.85 -17.27
CA LEU A 109 -18.56 -17.12 -17.35
C LEU A 109 -19.46 -17.67 -18.46
N SER A 110 -18.87 -17.94 -19.63
CA SER A 110 -19.63 -18.47 -20.77
C SER A 110 -18.69 -19.10 -21.80
N VAL A 111 -19.25 -19.96 -22.65
CA VAL A 111 -18.53 -20.69 -23.70
C VAL A 111 -19.25 -20.54 -25.04
N GLU A 112 -18.54 -20.10 -26.08
CA GLU A 112 -19.01 -20.09 -27.47
C GLU A 112 -18.22 -21.14 -28.27
N THR A 113 -18.65 -22.40 -28.19
CA THR A 113 -17.96 -23.59 -28.75
C THR A 113 -17.60 -23.44 -30.23
N ALA A 114 -18.55 -23.01 -31.05
CA ALA A 114 -18.38 -22.88 -32.50
C ALA A 114 -17.34 -21.83 -32.92
N ARG A 115 -17.02 -20.89 -32.02
CA ARG A 115 -16.03 -19.82 -32.26
C ARG A 115 -14.74 -20.03 -31.47
N GLY A 116 -14.68 -21.08 -30.65
CA GLY A 116 -13.51 -21.35 -29.83
C GLY A 116 -13.34 -20.39 -28.65
N ILE A 117 -14.40 -19.72 -28.19
CA ILE A 117 -14.30 -18.63 -27.20
C ILE A 117 -14.72 -19.10 -25.81
N VAL A 118 -13.93 -18.77 -24.79
CA VAL A 118 -14.27 -18.97 -23.37
C VAL A 118 -14.13 -17.63 -22.66
N ARG A 119 -15.23 -17.09 -22.13
CA ARG A 119 -15.22 -15.86 -21.32
C ARG A 119 -14.86 -16.21 -19.89
N LEU A 120 -13.86 -15.51 -19.35
CA LEU A 120 -13.28 -15.81 -18.05
C LEU A 120 -13.72 -14.80 -17.01
N ASP A 121 -13.99 -15.29 -15.81
CA ASP A 121 -14.18 -14.43 -14.65
C ASP A 121 -12.82 -14.04 -14.09
N ALA A 122 -12.46 -12.78 -14.29
CA ALA A 122 -11.27 -12.17 -13.75
C ALA A 122 -11.62 -11.00 -12.80
N ALA A 123 -12.85 -10.97 -12.26
CA ALA A 123 -13.26 -9.94 -11.30
C ALA A 123 -12.47 -10.05 -10.00
N ILE A 124 -12.33 -8.93 -9.28
CA ILE A 124 -11.62 -8.87 -8.03
C ILE A 124 -12.57 -9.37 -6.92
N PRO A 125 -12.21 -10.43 -6.17
CA PRO A 125 -13.08 -10.91 -5.11
C PRO A 125 -13.20 -9.87 -3.98
N ALA A 126 -14.41 -9.35 -3.75
CA ALA A 126 -14.68 -8.37 -2.68
C ALA A 126 -14.15 -8.82 -1.30
N PRO A 127 -14.32 -10.09 -0.86
CA PRO A 127 -13.81 -10.53 0.44
C PRO A 127 -12.30 -10.40 0.59
N VAL A 128 -11.54 -10.54 -0.50
CA VAL A 128 -10.08 -10.38 -0.49
C VAL A 128 -9.73 -8.91 -0.28
N VAL A 129 -10.38 -8.02 -1.02
CA VAL A 129 -10.14 -6.58 -0.95
C VAL A 129 -10.47 -6.01 0.42
N ASP A 130 -11.59 -6.43 1.00
CA ASP A 130 -12.10 -5.89 2.27
C ASP A 130 -11.20 -6.25 3.46
N GLN A 131 -10.45 -7.34 3.36
CA GLN A 131 -9.52 -7.80 4.39
C GLN A 131 -8.11 -7.22 4.22
N LEU A 132 -7.79 -6.62 3.07
CA LEU A 132 -6.45 -6.11 2.82
C LEU A 132 -6.20 -4.79 3.58
N PRO A 133 -5.05 -4.65 4.25
CA PRO A 133 -4.69 -3.41 4.92
C PRO A 133 -4.62 -2.24 3.94
N ARG A 134 -5.19 -1.10 4.33
CA ARG A 134 -5.21 0.11 3.51
C ARG A 134 -4.17 1.09 4.02
N PRO A 135 -3.24 1.55 3.19
CA PRO A 135 -2.44 2.73 3.48
C PRO A 135 -3.32 3.94 3.84
N ALA A 136 -2.81 4.87 4.65
CA ALA A 136 -3.53 6.11 4.96
C ALA A 136 -3.78 6.95 3.70
N GLU A 137 -2.82 6.94 2.77
CA GLU A 137 -2.90 7.52 1.45
C GLU A 137 -2.46 6.49 0.42
N ALA A 138 -3.08 6.49 -0.77
CA ALA A 138 -2.71 5.57 -1.84
C ALA A 138 -1.24 5.76 -2.23
N LEU A 139 -0.49 4.65 -2.36
CA LEU A 139 0.95 4.71 -2.52
C LEU A 139 1.31 4.85 -4.02
N PRO A 140 2.05 5.90 -4.41
CA PRO A 140 2.52 6.04 -5.78
C PRO A 140 3.42 4.87 -6.18
N ALA A 141 3.12 4.29 -7.33
CA ALA A 141 3.80 3.12 -7.83
C ALA A 141 3.92 3.13 -9.36
N MET A 142 4.73 2.20 -9.85
CA MET A 142 4.91 1.94 -11.27
C MET A 142 4.82 0.44 -11.51
N LEU A 143 3.97 0.03 -12.46
CA LEU A 143 3.84 -1.34 -12.90
C LEU A 143 4.67 -1.57 -14.17
N ASP A 144 5.50 -2.60 -14.14
CA ASP A 144 6.31 -3.04 -15.28
C ASP A 144 6.15 -4.55 -15.48
N GLY A 145 6.19 -5.02 -16.72
CA GLY A 145 6.03 -6.43 -17.05
C GLY A 145 6.15 -6.69 -18.54
N ARG A 146 6.41 -7.95 -18.89
CA ARG A 146 6.61 -8.32 -20.30
C ARG A 146 5.33 -8.21 -21.13
N SER A 147 4.16 -8.36 -20.52
CA SER A 147 2.87 -8.20 -21.21
C SER A 147 2.50 -6.74 -21.46
N LEU A 148 3.26 -5.77 -20.94
CA LEU A 148 2.97 -4.34 -21.12
C LEU A 148 3.56 -3.79 -22.44
N ASN A 149 4.10 -4.64 -23.31
CA ASN A 149 4.70 -4.26 -24.59
C ASN A 149 5.73 -3.12 -24.46
N ARG A 150 6.71 -3.29 -23.55
CA ARG A 150 7.78 -2.31 -23.22
C ARG A 150 7.28 -1.00 -22.58
N ARG A 151 6.03 -0.93 -22.13
CA ARG A 151 5.49 0.21 -21.38
C ARG A 151 5.66 0.00 -19.89
N ARG A 152 5.72 1.12 -19.17
CA ARG A 152 5.58 1.17 -17.71
C ARG A 152 4.32 1.97 -17.42
N LEU A 153 3.43 1.43 -16.59
CA LEU A 153 2.14 2.04 -16.31
C LEU A 153 2.14 2.65 -14.91
N PRO A 154 1.82 3.94 -14.76
CA PRO A 154 1.60 4.55 -13.45
C PRO A 154 0.52 3.80 -12.68
N ALA A 155 0.71 3.66 -11.38
CA ALA A 155 -0.24 2.99 -10.51
C ALA A 155 -0.32 3.64 -9.12
N LEU A 156 -1.46 3.46 -8.45
CA LEU A 156 -1.67 3.82 -7.06
C LEU A 156 -2.06 2.57 -6.29
N VAL A 157 -1.24 2.18 -5.30
CA VAL A 157 -1.56 1.04 -4.43
C VAL A 157 -2.54 1.48 -3.36
N THR A 158 -3.76 0.96 -3.41
CA THR A 158 -4.86 1.34 -2.52
C THR A 158 -5.06 0.38 -1.36
N ALA A 159 -4.56 -0.85 -1.48
CA ALA A 159 -4.48 -1.81 -0.38
C ALA A 159 -3.26 -2.71 -0.55
N ILE A 160 -2.60 -3.08 0.55
CA ILE A 160 -1.41 -3.94 0.53
C ILE A 160 -1.28 -4.78 1.79
N GLY A 161 -1.14 -6.09 1.60
CA GLY A 161 -0.71 -7.04 2.60
C GLY A 161 0.53 -7.81 2.14
N PRO A 162 0.98 -8.82 2.90
CA PRO A 162 2.18 -9.57 2.54
C PRO A 162 2.04 -10.37 1.25
N TYR A 163 0.87 -10.94 1.00
CA TYR A 163 0.65 -11.85 -0.12
C TYR A 163 0.01 -11.17 -1.31
N GLU A 164 -0.70 -10.07 -1.10
CA GLU A 164 -1.55 -9.46 -2.12
C GLU A 164 -1.56 -7.94 -2.01
N ALA A 165 -1.78 -7.27 -3.13
CA ALA A 165 -1.94 -5.84 -3.23
C ALA A 165 -3.01 -5.49 -4.27
N VAL A 166 -3.76 -4.43 -4.00
CA VAL A 166 -4.70 -3.84 -4.95
C VAL A 166 -4.10 -2.54 -5.45
N ALA A 167 -4.08 -2.36 -6.77
CA ALA A 167 -3.60 -1.14 -7.40
C ALA A 167 -4.59 -0.63 -8.44
N GLU A 168 -4.73 0.69 -8.50
CA GLU A 168 -5.39 1.39 -9.61
C GLU A 168 -4.31 1.78 -10.61
N VAL A 169 -4.45 1.34 -11.85
CA VAL A 169 -3.44 1.50 -12.90
C VAL A 169 -4.00 2.44 -13.95
N THR A 170 -3.22 3.46 -14.30
CA THR A 170 -3.53 4.36 -15.40
C THR A 170 -3.01 3.74 -16.70
N GLY A 171 -3.93 3.32 -17.55
CA GLY A 171 -3.60 2.71 -18.84
C GLY A 171 -4.68 1.76 -19.35
N PRO A 172 -4.48 1.20 -20.56
CA PRO A 172 -5.48 0.32 -21.16
C PRO A 172 -5.53 -1.05 -20.47
N ALA A 173 -6.73 -1.49 -20.08
CA ALA A 173 -6.98 -2.78 -19.45
C ALA A 173 -6.46 -3.96 -20.28
N ALA A 174 -6.49 -3.84 -21.60
CA ALA A 174 -6.00 -4.85 -22.54
C ALA A 174 -4.50 -5.21 -22.37
N LEU A 175 -3.69 -4.40 -21.69
CA LEU A 175 -2.28 -4.73 -21.40
C LEU A 175 -2.11 -5.54 -20.09
N LEU A 176 -3.10 -5.49 -19.21
CA LEU A 176 -3.05 -6.04 -17.86
C LEU A 176 -3.59 -7.47 -17.87
N VAL A 177 -2.81 -8.41 -18.41
CA VAL A 177 -3.29 -9.76 -18.70
C VAL A 177 -3.25 -10.67 -17.47
N PRO A 178 -4.36 -11.31 -17.06
CA PRO A 178 -4.40 -12.24 -15.94
C PRO A 178 -3.37 -13.35 -16.09
N GLY A 179 -2.71 -13.66 -14.98
CA GLY A 179 -1.74 -14.72 -14.86
C GLY A 179 -0.31 -14.32 -15.25
N THR A 180 -0.10 -13.12 -15.81
CA THR A 180 1.23 -12.62 -16.17
C THR A 180 1.98 -12.10 -14.96
N LEU A 181 3.31 -12.08 -15.03
CA LEU A 181 4.17 -11.59 -13.97
C LEU A 181 4.48 -10.11 -14.17
N MET A 182 4.31 -9.35 -13.11
CA MET A 182 4.59 -7.93 -13.02
C MET A 182 5.67 -7.66 -11.97
N THR A 183 6.28 -6.49 -12.08
CA THR A 183 7.03 -5.85 -11.01
C THR A 183 6.32 -4.56 -10.65
N LEU A 184 5.70 -4.54 -9.48
CA LEU A 184 5.14 -3.34 -8.86
C LEU A 184 6.28 -2.65 -8.10
N THR A 185 6.63 -1.44 -8.50
CA THR A 185 7.66 -0.63 -7.83
C THR A 185 7.00 0.50 -7.07
N VAL A 186 7.08 0.48 -5.75
CA VAL A 186 6.54 1.52 -4.87
C VAL A 186 7.69 2.36 -4.34
N VAL A 187 7.58 3.69 -4.45
CA VAL A 187 8.62 4.63 -3.99
C VAL A 187 8.15 5.32 -2.72
N ARG A 188 9.00 5.32 -1.68
CA ARG A 188 8.75 6.04 -0.43
C ARG A 188 9.95 6.94 -0.11
N PRO A 189 9.75 8.11 0.53
CA PRO A 189 10.83 9.05 0.79
C PRO A 189 11.86 8.54 1.83
N TRP A 190 11.51 7.51 2.60
CA TRP A 190 12.31 6.98 3.71
C TRP A 190 13.01 5.64 3.39
N ALA A 191 12.93 5.16 2.14
CA ALA A 191 13.50 3.87 1.76
C ALA A 191 13.86 3.81 0.27
N ASP A 192 14.74 2.87 -0.06
CA ASP A 192 14.93 2.44 -1.45
C ASP A 192 13.61 1.90 -2.03
N PRO A 193 13.42 1.97 -3.37
CA PRO A 193 12.19 1.52 -4.00
C PRO A 193 11.85 0.06 -3.69
N PHE A 194 10.63 -0.17 -3.22
CA PHE A 194 10.08 -1.50 -2.98
C PHE A 194 9.70 -2.13 -4.32
N ARG A 195 10.56 -3.00 -4.84
CA ARG A 195 10.28 -3.79 -6.03
C ARG A 195 9.64 -5.12 -5.62
N LEU A 196 8.35 -5.22 -5.86
CA LEU A 196 7.50 -6.36 -5.55
C LEU A 196 7.20 -7.13 -6.83
N ARG A 197 7.74 -8.34 -6.94
CA ARG A 197 7.37 -9.21 -8.06
C ARG A 197 6.03 -9.87 -7.76
N SER A 198 5.08 -9.68 -8.64
CA SER A 198 3.70 -10.11 -8.44
C SER A 198 3.15 -10.76 -9.71
N ARG A 199 1.98 -11.37 -9.58
CA ARG A 199 1.17 -11.92 -10.65
C ARG A 199 -0.17 -11.20 -10.67
N ILE A 200 -0.64 -10.81 -11.85
CA ILE A 200 -2.02 -10.30 -11.98
C ILE A 200 -2.96 -11.48 -11.76
N VAL A 201 -3.85 -11.39 -10.78
CA VAL A 201 -4.83 -12.45 -10.50
C VAL A 201 -6.26 -12.04 -10.86
N ALA A 202 -6.56 -10.75 -10.84
CA ALA A 202 -7.86 -10.20 -11.25
C ALA A 202 -7.69 -8.77 -11.79
N VAL A 203 -8.61 -8.36 -12.64
CA VAL A 203 -8.61 -7.10 -13.40
C VAL A 203 -10.05 -6.62 -13.53
N GLU A 204 -10.32 -5.41 -13.07
CA GLU A 204 -11.61 -4.74 -13.21
C GLU A 204 -11.40 -3.41 -13.94
N SER A 205 -12.14 -3.20 -15.03
CA SER A 205 -12.11 -1.92 -15.73
C SER A 205 -12.94 -0.90 -14.99
N GLY A 206 -12.33 0.23 -14.63
CA GLY A 206 -13.04 1.45 -14.26
C GLY A 206 -13.26 2.36 -15.48
N THR A 207 -13.83 3.53 -15.22
CA THR A 207 -14.05 4.57 -16.23
C THR A 207 -12.76 5.26 -16.66
N GLU A 208 -11.84 5.50 -15.71
CA GLU A 208 -10.58 6.22 -15.95
C GLU A 208 -9.33 5.40 -15.60
N THR A 209 -9.45 4.45 -14.67
CA THR A 209 -8.36 3.60 -14.22
C THR A 209 -8.77 2.14 -14.27
N VAL A 210 -7.78 1.25 -14.31
CA VAL A 210 -8.00 -0.20 -14.25
C VAL A 210 -7.56 -0.69 -12.89
N ARG A 211 -8.47 -1.30 -12.16
CA ARG A 211 -8.17 -1.88 -10.86
C ARG A 211 -7.60 -3.28 -11.07
N VAL A 212 -6.49 -3.59 -10.42
CA VAL A 212 -5.86 -4.90 -10.49
C VAL A 212 -5.60 -5.46 -9.11
N LEU A 213 -5.84 -6.76 -8.96
CA LEU A 213 -5.36 -7.53 -7.81
C LEU A 213 -4.07 -8.24 -8.20
N LEU A 214 -3.04 -8.02 -7.40
CA LEU A 214 -1.69 -8.54 -7.57
C LEU A 214 -1.38 -9.51 -6.45
N ARG A 215 -0.92 -10.72 -6.78
CA ARG A 215 -0.43 -11.69 -5.79
C ARG A 215 1.09 -11.78 -5.84
N MET A 216 1.76 -11.68 -4.69
CA MET A 216 3.22 -11.76 -4.60
C MET A 216 3.72 -13.12 -5.11
N ALA A 217 4.75 -13.07 -5.97
CA ALA A 217 5.16 -14.20 -6.80
C ALA A 217 6.27 -15.05 -6.18
N ASP A 218 6.97 -14.54 -5.17
CA ASP A 218 8.06 -15.23 -4.50
C ASP A 218 8.23 -14.75 -3.04
N PRO A 219 8.91 -15.53 -2.17
CA PRO A 219 9.11 -15.17 -0.76
C PRO A 219 9.77 -13.80 -0.55
N ALA A 220 10.69 -13.41 -1.44
CA ALA A 220 11.35 -12.10 -1.35
C ALA A 220 10.37 -10.95 -1.61
N ALA A 221 9.43 -11.11 -2.55
CA ALA A 221 8.34 -10.15 -2.74
C ALA A 221 7.40 -10.11 -1.54
N ILE A 222 7.09 -11.26 -0.93
CA ILE A 222 6.24 -11.34 0.28
C ILE A 222 6.88 -10.58 1.45
N ASP A 223 8.16 -10.82 1.72
CA ASP A 223 8.89 -10.13 2.80
C ASP A 223 8.91 -8.61 2.57
N ARG A 224 9.13 -8.15 1.33
CA ARG A 224 9.13 -6.73 1.00
C ARG A 224 7.74 -6.09 1.10
N ALA A 225 6.70 -6.79 0.64
CA ALA A 225 5.33 -6.33 0.75
C ALA A 225 4.88 -6.26 2.21
N ALA A 226 5.28 -7.22 3.02
CA ALA A 226 5.07 -7.23 4.47
C ALA A 226 5.72 -6.02 5.17
N VAL A 227 6.99 -5.72 4.84
CA VAL A 227 7.67 -4.53 5.36
C VAL A 227 6.96 -3.26 4.93
N LEU A 228 6.60 -3.15 3.65
CA LEU A 228 5.89 -1.98 3.12
C LEU A 228 4.55 -1.78 3.85
N ALA A 229 3.72 -2.81 3.92
CA ALA A 229 2.43 -2.77 4.63
C ALA A 229 2.60 -2.37 6.10
N ALA A 230 3.59 -2.93 6.81
CA ALA A 230 3.86 -2.60 8.21
C ALA A 230 4.31 -1.16 8.43
N CYS A 231 4.91 -0.54 7.41
CA CYS A 231 5.39 0.83 7.43
C CYS A 231 4.35 1.87 6.96
N THR A 232 3.30 1.45 6.24
CA THR A 232 2.36 2.39 5.58
C THR A 232 0.89 2.21 5.95
N ALA A 233 0.44 1.02 6.32
CA ALA A 233 -0.97 0.75 6.63
C ALA A 233 -1.28 0.93 8.12
N PRO A 234 -2.23 1.82 8.49
CA PRO A 234 -2.80 1.85 9.83
C PRO A 234 -3.37 0.46 10.20
N GLY A 235 -3.18 0.03 11.45
CA GLY A 235 -3.64 -1.29 11.92
C GLY A 235 -2.82 -2.50 11.47
N PHE A 236 -1.90 -2.36 10.51
CA PHE A 236 -0.97 -3.44 10.15
C PHE A 236 0.38 -3.25 10.86
N GLY A 237 0.55 -3.93 12.00
CA GLY A 237 1.76 -3.86 12.84
C GLY A 237 2.52 -5.19 12.94
N ILE A 238 3.34 -5.33 13.98
CA ILE A 238 4.11 -6.57 14.22
C ILE A 238 3.18 -7.76 14.45
N GLN A 239 2.13 -7.56 15.25
CA GLN A 239 1.18 -8.64 15.54
C GLN A 239 0.49 -9.14 14.27
N ALA A 240 0.15 -8.24 13.34
CA ALA A 240 -0.41 -8.61 12.05
C ALA A 240 0.57 -9.47 11.23
N LEU A 241 1.87 -9.15 11.23
CA LEU A 241 2.89 -9.98 10.58
C LEU A 241 2.91 -11.41 11.15
N TRP A 242 2.86 -11.55 12.47
CA TRP A 242 2.82 -12.88 13.12
C TRP A 242 1.55 -13.65 12.78
N THR A 243 0.38 -13.00 12.75
CA THR A 243 -0.88 -13.62 12.31
C THR A 243 -0.78 -14.15 10.88
N HIS A 244 0.01 -13.50 10.03
CA HIS A 244 0.29 -13.95 8.66
C HIS A 244 1.43 -14.98 8.56
N GLY A 245 1.98 -15.45 9.69
CA GLY A 245 3.08 -16.42 9.75
C GLY A 245 4.45 -15.84 9.41
N LEU A 246 4.61 -14.52 9.45
CA LEU A 246 5.83 -13.82 9.03
C LEU A 246 6.62 -13.29 10.23
N LYS A 247 7.93 -13.15 10.04
CA LYS A 247 8.83 -12.56 11.04
C LYS A 247 9.06 -11.08 10.73
N PRO A 248 9.14 -10.18 11.74
CA PRO A 248 9.35 -8.73 11.56
C PRO A 248 10.80 -8.38 11.17
N ARG A 249 11.33 -9.03 10.14
CA ARG A 249 12.71 -8.86 9.67
C ARG A 249 12.85 -7.54 8.91
N GLY A 250 13.96 -6.84 9.14
CA GLY A 250 14.30 -5.63 8.39
C GLY A 250 13.54 -4.35 8.76
N LEU A 251 12.46 -4.44 9.55
CA LEU A 251 11.66 -3.25 9.94
C LEU A 251 12.51 -2.14 10.58
N MET A 252 13.46 -2.51 11.45
CA MET A 252 14.29 -1.54 12.16
C MET A 252 15.15 -0.66 11.23
N ARG A 253 15.38 -1.08 9.97
CA ARG A 253 16.09 -0.27 8.98
C ARG A 253 15.30 0.97 8.53
N HIS A 254 14.00 0.98 8.81
CA HIS A 254 13.08 2.06 8.45
C HIS A 254 12.64 2.88 9.65
N LEU A 255 13.31 2.70 10.79
CA LEU A 255 13.11 3.51 11.99
C LEU A 255 13.80 4.87 11.80
N ARG A 256 13.06 5.95 12.00
CA ARG A 256 13.59 7.32 12.05
C ARG A 256 13.13 8.00 13.34
N VAL A 257 13.97 8.82 13.93
CA VAL A 257 13.62 9.67 15.08
C VAL A 257 13.80 11.10 14.66
N VAL A 258 12.78 11.92 14.85
CA VAL A 258 12.77 13.34 14.47
C VAL A 258 12.26 14.17 15.66
N PRO A 259 12.77 15.40 15.86
CA PRO A 259 12.17 16.33 16.79
C PRO A 259 10.78 16.74 16.28
N ALA A 260 9.82 16.91 17.19
CA ALA A 260 8.52 17.50 16.88
C ALA A 260 8.70 18.99 16.56
N ALA A 261 8.25 19.43 15.39
CA ALA A 261 8.51 20.77 14.88
C ALA A 261 7.26 21.68 14.87
N GLY A 262 6.05 21.12 15.07
CA GLY A 262 4.82 21.90 15.02
C GLY A 262 3.59 21.24 15.64
N ALA A 263 2.45 21.91 15.52
CA ALA A 263 1.19 21.49 16.15
C ALA A 263 0.74 20.08 15.73
N ALA A 264 0.93 19.69 14.46
CA ALA A 264 0.59 18.36 13.95
C ALA A 264 1.41 17.24 14.63
N ASP A 265 2.70 17.50 14.89
CA ASP A 265 3.57 16.56 15.59
C ASP A 265 3.16 16.44 17.07
N MET A 266 2.73 17.55 17.69
CA MET A 266 2.23 17.54 19.05
C MET A 266 0.94 16.73 19.19
N VAL A 267 0.01 16.85 18.24
CA VAL A 267 -1.20 16.00 18.19
C VAL A 267 -0.80 14.53 18.09
N THR A 268 0.17 14.21 17.23
CA THR A 268 0.68 12.84 17.06
C THR A 268 1.33 12.29 18.34
N ALA A 269 2.18 13.08 18.99
CA ALA A 269 2.84 12.70 20.25
C ALA A 269 1.82 12.41 21.35
N ARG A 270 0.79 13.26 21.46
CA ARG A 270 -0.30 13.10 22.43
C ARG A 270 -1.15 11.87 22.15
N ALA A 271 -1.46 11.59 20.88
CA ALA A 271 -2.15 10.36 20.50
C ALA A 271 -1.34 9.11 20.89
N LEU A 272 -0.02 9.11 20.63
CA LEU A 272 0.85 8.00 21.06
C LEU A 272 0.88 7.83 22.58
N ARG A 273 0.91 8.92 23.35
CA ARG A 273 0.81 8.87 24.82
C ARG A 273 -0.50 8.25 25.26
N ARG A 274 -1.63 8.68 24.69
CA ARG A 274 -2.94 8.10 24.96
C ARG A 274 -2.95 6.60 24.68
N ASP A 275 -2.66 6.21 23.44
CA ASP A 275 -2.78 4.82 22.99
C ASP A 275 -1.88 3.90 23.83
N ALA A 276 -0.66 4.34 24.15
CA ALA A 276 0.28 3.58 24.95
C ALA A 276 -0.12 3.43 26.42
N ASN A 277 -0.74 4.46 27.03
CA ASN A 277 -1.13 4.45 28.44
C ASN A 277 -2.50 3.80 28.65
N GLN A 278 -3.46 4.03 27.75
CA GLN A 278 -4.77 3.38 27.80
C GLN A 278 -4.68 1.87 27.60
N PHE A 279 -3.71 1.39 26.82
CA PHE A 279 -3.40 -0.04 26.74
C PHE A 279 -3.07 -0.67 28.11
N TYR A 280 -2.52 0.11 29.05
CA TYR A 280 -2.27 -0.30 30.44
C TYR A 280 -3.38 0.10 31.41
N GLY A 281 -4.56 0.47 30.91
CA GLY A 281 -5.71 0.87 31.74
C GLY A 281 -5.57 2.23 32.43
N ARG A 282 -4.61 3.07 32.02
CA ARG A 282 -4.42 4.41 32.61
C ARG A 282 -5.33 5.43 31.94
N ARG A 283 -6.07 6.20 32.74
CA ARG A 283 -6.97 7.29 32.28
C ARG A 283 -7.85 6.89 31.08
N PRO A 284 -8.66 5.81 31.18
CA PRO A 284 -9.53 5.37 30.09
C PRO A 284 -10.56 6.42 29.65
N GLU A 285 -10.89 7.37 30.52
CA GLU A 285 -11.78 8.50 30.28
C GLU A 285 -11.18 9.58 29.36
N ALA A 286 -9.84 9.73 29.34
CA ALA A 286 -9.13 10.76 28.58
C ALA A 286 -9.00 10.37 27.09
N ARG A 287 -10.09 10.47 26.34
CA ARG A 287 -10.18 10.03 24.94
C ARG A 287 -9.55 11.03 23.96
N ASP A 288 -9.61 12.32 24.26
CA ASP A 288 -9.01 13.36 23.42
C ASP A 288 -7.49 13.35 23.63
N PRO A 289 -6.67 13.28 22.56
CA PRO A 289 -5.23 13.50 22.67
C PRO A 289 -4.86 14.77 23.45
N ALA A 290 -5.64 15.85 23.37
CA ALA A 290 -5.38 17.08 24.11
C ALA A 290 -5.32 16.88 25.63
N ASP A 291 -6.08 15.92 26.18
CA ASP A 291 -6.10 15.58 27.62
C ASP A 291 -4.78 14.98 28.13
N TRP A 292 -3.88 14.62 27.22
CA TRP A 292 -2.55 14.07 27.46
C TRP A 292 -1.43 15.11 27.32
N ALA A 293 -1.81 16.37 27.13
CA ALA A 293 -0.91 17.51 27.27
C ALA A 293 -0.63 17.80 28.76
N ASP A 294 0.56 18.30 29.06
CA ASP A 294 0.87 18.87 30.36
C ASP A 294 1.71 20.15 30.21
N ARG A 295 1.95 20.84 31.34
CA ARG A 295 2.68 22.12 31.35
C ARG A 295 4.10 22.04 30.79
N LEU A 296 4.74 20.87 30.86
CA LEU A 296 6.14 20.70 30.46
C LEU A 296 6.28 20.57 28.95
N ASP A 297 5.21 20.26 28.22
CA ASP A 297 5.24 20.18 26.77
C ASP A 297 5.69 21.51 26.13
N GLY A 298 5.36 22.66 26.74
CA GLY A 298 5.78 23.99 26.26
C GLY A 298 7.24 24.37 26.56
N SER A 299 7.94 23.61 27.39
CA SER A 299 9.33 23.87 27.81
C SER A 299 10.25 22.68 27.53
N SER A 300 9.95 21.92 26.48
CA SER A 300 10.62 20.65 26.20
C SER A 300 10.87 20.43 24.72
N ILE A 301 11.84 19.57 24.42
CA ILE A 301 12.06 19.02 23.09
C ILE A 301 11.34 17.67 23.06
N LEU A 302 10.34 17.53 22.22
CA LEU A 302 9.70 16.24 21.97
C LEU A 302 10.35 15.56 20.77
N PHE A 303 10.49 14.24 20.86
CA PHE A 303 10.91 13.38 19.78
C PHE A 303 9.78 12.45 19.38
N LEU A 304 9.64 12.23 18.08
CA LEU A 304 8.77 11.23 17.48
C LEU A 304 9.62 10.19 16.77
N ALA A 305 9.36 8.92 17.05
CA ALA A 305 9.91 7.82 16.27
C ALA A 305 8.87 7.34 15.26
N TYR A 306 9.28 7.18 14.01
CA TYR A 306 8.46 6.63 12.94
C TYR A 306 9.06 5.32 12.43
N LEU A 307 8.18 4.36 12.12
CA LEU A 307 8.47 3.23 11.28
C LEU A 307 7.90 3.50 9.89
N GLY A 308 8.76 3.92 8.96
CA GLY A 308 8.33 4.43 7.66
C GLY A 308 7.43 5.65 7.80
N ASP A 309 6.15 5.52 7.41
CA ASP A 309 5.15 6.59 7.50
C ASP A 309 4.43 6.63 8.85
N LYS A 310 4.57 5.58 9.67
CA LYS A 310 3.78 5.44 10.90
C LYS A 310 4.52 5.98 12.12
N PRO A 311 3.90 6.88 12.91
CA PRO A 311 4.43 7.23 14.22
C PRO A 311 4.26 6.03 15.17
N ILE A 312 5.33 5.62 15.86
CA ILE A 312 5.34 4.43 16.72
C ILE A 312 5.82 4.68 18.14
N ALA A 313 6.50 5.79 18.41
CA ALA A 313 6.96 6.13 19.75
C ALA A 313 7.13 7.63 19.92
N THR A 314 7.10 8.09 21.17
CA THR A 314 7.49 9.45 21.52
C THR A 314 8.29 9.46 22.82
N ALA A 315 9.17 10.44 22.96
CA ALA A 315 9.87 10.77 24.19
C ALA A 315 9.95 12.28 24.33
N ARG A 316 9.97 12.78 25.57
CA ARG A 316 10.14 14.19 25.87
C ARG A 316 11.44 14.40 26.62
N LEU A 317 12.15 15.46 26.26
CA LEU A 317 13.38 15.92 26.88
C LEU A 317 13.14 17.31 27.47
N VAL A 318 13.22 17.44 28.79
CA VAL A 318 13.06 18.71 29.50
C VAL A 318 14.43 19.17 29.97
N VAL A 319 14.88 20.34 29.54
CA VAL A 319 16.10 20.96 30.05
C VAL A 319 15.68 21.90 31.17
N ASN A 320 15.95 21.51 32.42
CA ASN A 320 15.37 22.24 33.56
C ASN A 320 16.19 23.49 33.94
N GLY A 321 17.49 23.55 33.62
CA GLY A 321 18.37 24.66 34.01
C GLY A 321 18.42 24.92 35.53
N GLY A 322 18.13 23.92 36.36
CA GLY A 322 18.00 24.07 37.82
C GLY A 322 16.63 24.53 38.31
N ASP A 323 15.69 24.85 37.42
CA ASP A 323 14.31 25.18 37.78
C ASP A 323 13.55 23.92 38.23
N ARG A 324 13.26 23.85 39.53
CA ARG A 324 12.50 22.76 40.14
C ARG A 324 11.08 22.61 39.59
N SER A 325 10.49 23.68 39.03
CA SER A 325 9.17 23.64 38.41
C SER A 325 9.14 22.85 37.09
N LEU A 326 10.31 22.70 36.45
CA LEU A 326 10.51 22.01 35.17
C LEU A 326 10.94 20.54 35.33
N SER A 327 10.57 19.89 36.43
CA SER A 327 10.89 18.48 36.68
C SER A 327 9.69 17.70 37.20
N GLU A 328 9.43 16.51 36.65
CA GLU A 328 8.44 15.59 37.23
C GLU A 328 9.00 14.83 38.43
N LEU A 329 10.34 14.71 38.53
CA LEU A 329 11.03 14.02 39.62
C LEU A 329 10.91 14.74 40.96
N GLN A 330 10.85 16.08 40.95
CA GLN A 330 10.74 16.90 42.17
C GLN A 330 9.56 16.48 43.06
N ALA A 331 8.47 16.00 42.47
CA ALA A 331 7.28 15.54 43.20
C ALA A 331 7.32 14.06 43.61
N GLN A 332 8.29 13.27 43.13
CA GLN A 332 8.32 11.81 43.26
C GLN A 332 9.50 11.32 44.12
N VAL A 333 10.67 11.95 43.98
CA VAL A 333 11.90 11.53 44.64
C VAL A 333 12.76 12.74 45.05
N PRO A 334 13.49 12.67 46.18
CA PRO A 334 14.45 13.71 46.52
C PRO A 334 15.62 13.69 45.54
N VAL A 335 15.82 14.80 44.83
CA VAL A 335 16.97 15.00 43.93
C VAL A 335 18.01 15.85 44.66
N PRO A 336 19.30 15.43 44.73
CA PRO A 336 20.34 16.18 45.44
C PRO A 336 20.52 17.62 44.93
N ASP A 337 20.80 18.56 45.84
CA ASP A 337 20.96 19.99 45.52
C ASP A 337 22.06 20.26 44.48
N THR A 338 23.11 19.44 44.44
CA THR A 338 24.17 19.52 43.44
C THR A 338 23.68 19.37 42.00
N PHE A 339 22.61 18.60 41.75
CA PHE A 339 21.99 18.50 40.43
C PHE A 339 21.16 19.74 40.08
N TRP A 340 20.55 20.38 41.08
CA TRP A 340 19.79 21.62 40.89
C TRP A 340 20.71 22.81 40.62
N GLU A 341 21.86 22.87 41.29
CA GLU A 341 22.87 23.91 41.08
C GLU A 341 23.46 23.88 39.66
N GLY A 342 23.71 22.68 39.12
CA GLY A 342 24.25 22.52 37.76
C GLY A 342 23.19 22.47 36.66
N GLY A 343 21.91 22.26 37.02
CA GLY A 343 20.86 21.87 36.09
C GLY A 343 21.07 20.46 35.52
N PHE A 344 19.99 19.88 35.00
CA PHE A 344 20.00 18.58 34.34
C PHE A 344 18.93 18.47 33.27
N VAL A 345 18.98 17.35 32.56
CA VAL A 345 18.02 17.03 31.51
C VAL A 345 17.19 15.82 31.93
N GLU A 346 15.87 15.97 31.91
CA GLU A 346 14.93 14.92 32.28
C GLU A 346 14.29 14.31 31.04
N VAL A 347 14.40 12.99 30.89
CA VAL A 347 13.65 12.22 29.89
C VAL A 347 12.34 11.76 30.51
N SER A 348 11.22 12.23 29.98
CA SER A 348 9.87 11.87 30.44
C SER A 348 8.98 11.45 29.27
N ARG A 349 7.79 10.91 29.59
CA ARG A 349 6.76 10.52 28.61
C ARG A 349 7.26 9.58 27.49
N LEU A 350 8.24 8.73 27.80
CA LEU A 350 8.70 7.69 26.88
C LEU A 350 7.61 6.64 26.70
N VAL A 351 7.06 6.54 25.49
CA VAL A 351 6.03 5.56 25.15
C VAL A 351 6.28 4.97 23.78
N VAL A 352 5.93 3.69 23.63
CA VAL A 352 5.88 2.99 22.34
C VAL A 352 4.45 2.51 22.13
N HIS A 353 3.93 2.68 20.93
CA HIS A 353 2.61 2.21 20.52
C HIS A 353 2.51 0.68 20.73
N PRO A 354 1.39 0.17 21.27
CA PRO A 354 1.25 -1.24 21.67
C PRO A 354 1.65 -2.24 20.58
N ASP A 355 1.21 -2.03 19.34
CA ASP A 355 1.50 -2.90 18.18
C ASP A 355 2.99 -3.02 17.82
N PHE A 356 3.84 -2.17 18.41
CA PHE A 356 5.28 -2.08 18.13
C PHE A 356 6.17 -2.50 19.30
N ARG A 357 5.56 -2.95 20.42
CA ARG A 357 6.30 -3.38 21.61
C ARG A 357 6.87 -4.79 21.46
N GLY A 358 7.96 -5.05 22.19
CA GLY A 358 8.42 -6.44 22.41
C GLY A 358 9.10 -7.11 21.22
N ASN A 359 9.55 -6.38 20.19
CA ASN A 359 10.27 -6.93 19.03
C ASN A 359 11.59 -7.67 19.36
N ARG A 360 12.01 -7.68 20.63
CA ARG A 360 13.13 -8.45 21.17
C ARG A 360 12.74 -9.55 22.17
N ILE A 361 11.45 -9.71 22.47
CA ILE A 361 10.95 -10.70 23.43
C ILE A 361 10.24 -11.81 22.64
N ARG A 362 11.03 -12.67 22.00
CA ARG A 362 10.77 -14.09 21.75
C ARG A 362 11.96 -14.74 21.07
#